data_AF-A0A363TML5-F1
#
_entry.id   AF-A0A363TML5-F1
#
_cell.length_a   1.000
_cell.length_b   1.000
_cell.length_c   1.000
_cell.angle_alpha   90.00
_cell.angle_beta   90.00
_cell.angle_gamma   90.00
#
_symmetry.space_group_name_H-M   'P 1'
#
loop_
_entity.id
_entity.type
_entity.pdbx_description
1 polymer ?
#
loop_
_entity_poly.entity_id
_entity_poly.type
_entity_poly.pdbx_seq_one_letter_code
_entity_poly.pdbx_strand_id
1 'polypeptide(L)'
;DGFEANEGIILIAATNRPDVLDPALLRPGRFDRQVIVPNPDVVGREQILKVHVRKVPLAPDVNLKTIARGTPGFSGADLMNLVNEAALMAARRNKRMVTQHEFEDAKDKVMMGAERKSLVMTEEEKMLTAYHEGGHAIVALNVAATDPVHKATIIPRGRALGMVMQLPERDKLSMSVEQMTSRLAIMMGGRVAEELVFGKDKVTSGASSDIEQATKLARMMVTRWGLSDELGTVAYGENQEEVFLGYSVARQQNISEATAQKIDAEIRRLVERGYKEATQILTEKREDLEKLAKGLLEFETLTGEEIKDLLVGKRPVRESVIEPAAPRTSAVPSAGKGRPRPEPGPMEPQPQA
;
A
#
# COMPACT_ATOMS: atom_id res chain seq x y z
N ASP A 1 -2.71 16.85 43.99
CA ASP A 1 -3.65 15.97 44.72
C ASP A 1 -2.93 15.34 45.89
N GLY A 2 -3.21 15.73 47.14
CA GLY A 2 -3.01 14.97 48.39
C GLY A 2 -1.80 14.05 48.65
N PHE A 3 -0.82 13.94 47.77
CA PHE A 3 0.39 13.15 47.94
C PHE A 3 1.46 14.10 48.46
N GLU A 4 2.01 13.79 49.64
CA GLU A 4 3.38 14.18 49.94
C GLU A 4 4.25 13.70 48.77
N ALA A 5 5.23 14.52 48.36
CA ALA A 5 6.12 14.16 47.26
C ALA A 5 6.87 12.88 47.64
N ASN A 6 6.32 11.72 47.29
CA ASN A 6 7.00 10.44 47.38
C ASN A 6 8.14 10.51 46.37
N GLU A 7 9.30 10.93 46.85
CA GLU A 7 10.51 11.04 46.06
C GLU A 7 10.79 9.70 45.38
N GLY A 8 10.83 9.70 44.03
CA GLY A 8 11.25 8.54 43.23
C GLY A 8 10.18 7.83 42.39
N ILE A 9 8.91 8.25 42.40
CA ILE A 9 7.88 7.66 41.51
C ILE A 9 7.72 8.50 40.24
N ILE A 10 7.89 7.87 39.07
CA ILE A 10 7.63 8.46 37.75
C ILE A 10 6.42 7.75 37.13
N LEU A 11 5.39 8.50 36.76
CA LEU A 11 4.20 7.98 36.08
C LEU A 11 4.26 8.27 34.58
N ILE A 12 4.12 7.24 33.75
CA ILE A 12 4.10 7.35 32.29
C ILE A 12 2.80 6.71 31.77
N ALA A 13 2.10 7.42 30.88
CA ALA A 13 0.91 6.95 30.21
C ALA A 13 1.02 7.19 28.69
N ALA A 14 0.31 6.38 27.89
CA ALA A 14 0.25 6.52 26.44
C ALA A 14 -1.22 6.55 26.00
N THR A 15 -1.56 7.47 25.10
CA THR A 15 -2.89 7.56 24.47
C THR A 15 -2.73 7.95 23.00
N ASN A 16 -3.60 7.41 22.14
CA ASN A 16 -3.76 7.86 20.76
C ASN A 16 -4.82 8.97 20.62
N ARG A 17 -5.50 9.30 21.72
CA ARG A 17 -6.55 10.32 21.79
C ARG A 17 -6.28 11.27 22.96
N PRO A 18 -5.36 12.23 22.81
CA PRO A 18 -5.14 13.24 23.84
C PRO A 18 -6.34 14.19 23.98
N ASP A 19 -7.15 14.32 22.93
CA ASP A 19 -8.37 15.14 22.84
C ASP A 19 -9.46 14.75 23.83
N VAL A 20 -9.55 13.46 24.19
CA VAL A 20 -10.59 12.96 25.12
C VAL A 20 -10.15 12.96 26.58
N LEU A 21 -8.90 13.30 26.86
CA LEU A 21 -8.41 13.34 28.24
C LEU A 21 -9.00 14.54 28.96
N ASP A 22 -9.41 14.34 30.21
CA ASP A 22 -9.82 15.44 31.08
C ASP A 22 -8.66 16.46 31.17
N PRO A 23 -8.88 17.74 30.78
CA PRO A 23 -7.84 18.78 30.86
C PRO A 23 -7.24 18.93 32.26
N ALA A 24 -7.96 18.50 33.32
CA ALA A 24 -7.44 18.47 34.67
C ALA A 24 -6.22 17.54 34.81
N LEU A 25 -6.14 16.43 34.06
CA LEU A 25 -5.00 15.50 34.08
C LEU A 25 -3.72 16.11 33.50
N LEU A 26 -3.87 17.07 32.58
CA LEU A 26 -2.76 17.74 31.88
C LEU A 26 -2.20 18.95 32.64
N ARG A 27 -2.73 19.24 33.84
CA ARG A 27 -2.27 20.37 34.66
C ARG A 27 -0.90 20.09 35.30
N PRO A 28 -0.10 21.14 35.55
CA PRO A 28 1.18 21.03 36.26
C PRO A 28 1.09 20.19 37.54
N GLY A 29 2.06 19.27 37.75
CA GLY A 29 2.07 18.35 38.89
C GLY A 29 1.27 17.05 38.70
N ARG A 30 0.75 16.80 37.49
CA ARG A 30 0.12 15.54 37.06
C ARG A 30 0.82 15.02 35.79
N PHE A 31 0.13 14.94 34.65
CA PHE A 31 0.74 14.66 33.35
C PHE A 31 1.12 15.97 32.65
N ASP A 32 2.12 16.66 33.21
CA ASP A 32 2.54 17.98 32.77
C ASP A 32 3.57 17.96 31.62
N ARG A 33 4.16 16.78 31.33
CA ARG A 33 5.05 16.55 30.20
C ARG A 33 4.39 15.67 29.16
N GLN A 34 4.33 16.17 27.93
CA GLN A 34 3.86 15.44 26.77
C GLN A 34 5.04 15.16 25.84
N VAL A 35 5.21 13.90 25.46
CA VAL A 35 6.19 13.47 24.46
C VAL A 35 5.41 12.89 23.30
N ILE A 36 5.44 13.57 22.16
CA ILE A 36 4.78 13.11 20.95
C ILE A 36 5.69 12.11 20.26
N VAL A 37 5.19 10.89 20.05
CA VAL A 37 5.87 9.85 19.27
C VAL A 37 5.18 9.76 17.91
N PRO A 38 5.71 10.42 16.86
CA PRO A 38 5.13 10.35 15.52
C PRO A 38 5.39 8.98 14.88
N ASN A 39 4.69 8.72 13.77
CA ASN A 39 5.05 7.60 12.92
C ASN A 39 6.49 7.74 12.39
N PRO A 40 7.21 6.62 12.23
CA PRO A 40 8.60 6.63 11.77
C PRO A 40 8.74 7.13 10.31
N ASP A 41 9.82 7.85 10.05
CA ASP A 41 10.29 8.21 8.71
C ASP A 41 10.92 7.00 7.97
N VAL A 42 11.32 7.15 6.70
CA VAL A 42 11.94 6.04 5.92
C VAL A 42 13.08 5.36 6.69
N VAL A 43 13.95 6.14 7.34
CA VAL A 43 15.13 5.63 8.05
C VAL A 43 14.70 4.88 9.31
N GLY A 44 13.76 5.44 10.07
CA GLY A 44 13.15 4.80 11.24
C GLY A 44 12.44 3.50 10.85
N ARG A 45 11.70 3.47 9.75
CA ARG A 45 11.05 2.26 9.22
C ARG A 45 12.09 1.20 8.87
N GLU A 46 13.19 1.57 8.21
CA GLU A 46 14.29 0.65 7.91
C GLU A 46 14.92 0.09 9.20
N GLN A 47 15.15 0.93 10.22
CA GLN A 47 15.69 0.50 11.51
C GLN A 47 14.75 -0.44 12.26
N ILE A 48 13.45 -0.15 12.29
CA ILE A 48 12.43 -1.00 12.89
C ILE A 48 12.38 -2.35 12.17
N LEU A 49 12.38 -2.35 10.83
CA LEU A 49 12.47 -3.59 10.05
C LEU A 49 13.72 -4.39 10.41
N LYS A 50 14.89 -3.75 10.50
CA LYS A 50 16.16 -4.39 10.93
C LYS A 50 16.07 -5.05 12.30
N VAL A 51 15.27 -4.52 13.23
CA VAL A 51 15.04 -5.15 14.54
C VAL A 51 14.16 -6.40 14.40
N HIS A 52 13.04 -6.29 13.68
CA HIS A 52 12.07 -7.38 13.58
C HIS A 52 12.55 -8.55 12.71
N VAL A 53 13.41 -8.31 11.72
CA VAL A 53 13.96 -9.37 10.87
C VAL A 53 15.08 -10.19 11.51
N ARG A 54 15.64 -9.80 12.67
CA ARG A 54 16.77 -10.51 13.30
C ARG A 54 16.51 -12.00 13.57
N LYS A 55 15.24 -12.36 13.78
CA LYS A 55 14.81 -13.74 14.06
C LYS A 55 14.28 -14.48 12.83
N VAL A 56 14.36 -13.86 11.65
CA VAL A 56 13.81 -14.39 10.40
C VAL A 56 14.97 -14.72 9.46
N PRO A 57 15.01 -15.92 8.85
CA PRO A 57 16.05 -16.27 7.88
C PRO A 57 15.82 -15.47 6.59
N LEU A 58 16.57 -14.40 6.37
CA LEU A 58 16.49 -13.56 5.18
C LEU A 58 17.43 -14.04 4.07
N ALA A 59 16.95 -14.08 2.84
CA ALA A 59 17.79 -14.30 1.67
C ALA A 59 18.59 -13.02 1.31
N PRO A 60 19.74 -13.15 0.59
CA PRO A 60 20.61 -12.01 0.27
C PRO A 60 19.99 -10.94 -0.64
N ASP A 61 18.91 -11.27 -1.35
CA ASP A 61 18.19 -10.38 -2.26
C ASP A 61 17.28 -9.36 -1.54
N VAL A 62 17.07 -9.53 -0.23
CA VAL A 62 16.14 -8.68 0.53
C VAL A 62 16.70 -7.28 0.74
N ASN A 63 16.00 -6.28 0.21
CA ASN A 63 16.32 -4.86 0.38
C ASN A 63 15.29 -4.17 1.29
N LEU A 64 15.63 -4.07 2.58
CA LEU A 64 14.78 -3.43 3.60
C LEU A 64 14.54 -1.94 3.33
N LYS A 65 15.47 -1.25 2.64
CA LYS A 65 15.30 0.16 2.29
C LYS A 65 14.20 0.34 1.24
N THR A 66 14.09 -0.57 0.27
CA THR A 66 12.97 -0.57 -0.69
C THR A 66 11.64 -0.85 0.00
N ILE A 67 11.62 -1.78 0.95
CA ILE A 67 10.41 -2.09 1.73
C ILE A 67 10.01 -0.88 2.58
N ALA A 68 10.94 -0.21 3.26
CA ALA A 68 10.69 0.98 4.07
C ALA A 68 10.13 2.16 3.26
N ARG A 69 10.62 2.37 2.03
CA ARG A 69 10.06 3.36 1.10
C ARG A 69 8.62 3.01 0.71
N GLY A 70 8.31 1.72 0.63
CA GLY A 70 7.01 1.20 0.18
C GLY A 70 5.95 1.14 1.27
N THR A 71 6.29 1.49 2.50
CA THR A 71 5.40 1.46 3.67
C THR A 71 5.21 2.84 4.31
N PRO A 72 4.90 3.89 3.54
CA PRO A 72 4.69 5.22 4.11
C PRO A 72 3.52 5.20 5.11
N GLY A 73 3.71 5.86 6.26
CA GLY A 73 2.70 5.95 7.31
C GLY A 73 2.56 4.70 8.20
N PHE A 74 3.32 3.63 7.95
CA PHE A 74 3.28 2.43 8.80
C PHE A 74 3.84 2.73 10.19
N SER A 75 3.15 2.25 11.21
CA SER A 75 3.63 2.23 12.59
C SER A 75 4.64 1.09 12.80
N GLY A 76 5.33 1.09 13.95
CA GLY A 76 6.22 -0.02 14.30
C GLY A 76 5.50 -1.36 14.38
N ALA A 77 4.24 -1.36 14.82
CA ALA A 77 3.41 -2.57 14.86
C ALA A 77 3.06 -3.07 13.45
N ASP A 78 2.77 -2.18 12.51
CA ASP A 78 2.48 -2.54 11.12
C ASP A 78 3.70 -3.17 10.44
N LEU A 79 4.90 -2.62 10.69
CA LEU A 79 6.15 -3.18 10.17
C LEU A 79 6.48 -4.54 10.78
N MET A 80 6.22 -4.73 12.08
CA MET A 80 6.35 -6.04 12.72
C MET A 80 5.40 -7.05 12.08
N ASN A 81 4.14 -6.66 11.86
CA ASN A 81 3.15 -7.50 11.21
C ASN A 81 3.57 -7.86 9.77
N LEU A 82 4.10 -6.90 9.02
CA LEU A 82 4.64 -7.11 7.67
C LEU A 82 5.73 -8.19 7.64
N VAL A 83 6.69 -8.14 8.57
CA VAL A 83 7.77 -9.14 8.67
C VAL A 83 7.20 -10.52 8.99
N ASN A 84 6.23 -10.60 9.90
CA ASN A 84 5.57 -11.87 10.24
C ASN A 84 4.81 -12.44 9.05
N GLU A 85 4.09 -11.61 8.30
CA GLU A 85 3.37 -12.03 7.10
C GLU A 85 4.33 -12.56 6.02
N ALA A 86 5.46 -11.89 5.80
CA ALA A 86 6.49 -12.36 4.87
C ALA A 86 7.05 -13.73 5.29
N ALA A 87 7.34 -13.93 6.58
CA ALA A 87 7.79 -15.21 7.10
C ALA A 87 6.73 -16.32 6.96
N LEU A 88 5.47 -16.02 7.22
CA LEU A 88 4.36 -16.97 7.04
C LEU A 88 4.18 -17.35 5.56
N MET A 89 4.34 -16.39 4.64
CA MET A 89 4.29 -16.66 3.20
C MET A 89 5.43 -17.55 2.74
N ALA A 90 6.66 -17.31 3.22
CA ALA A 90 7.80 -18.17 2.92
C ALA A 90 7.56 -19.60 3.42
N ALA A 91 7.08 -19.75 4.66
CA ALA A 91 6.74 -21.05 5.25
C ALA A 91 5.65 -21.78 4.45
N ARG A 92 4.58 -21.08 4.04
CA ARG A 92 3.51 -21.65 3.20
C ARG A 92 4.01 -22.12 1.83
N ARG A 93 5.05 -21.48 1.29
CA ARG A 93 5.71 -21.86 0.04
C ARG A 93 6.83 -22.90 0.22
N ASN A 94 6.97 -23.47 1.42
CA ASN A 94 8.05 -24.40 1.77
C ASN A 94 9.46 -23.83 1.51
N LYS A 95 9.63 -22.51 1.57
CA LYS A 95 10.94 -21.86 1.45
C LYS A 95 11.64 -21.83 2.82
N ARG A 96 12.95 -22.07 2.82
CA ARG A 96 13.79 -22.03 4.04
C ARG A 96 14.20 -20.60 4.43
N MET A 97 14.15 -19.67 3.47
CA MET A 97 14.54 -18.27 3.64
C MET A 97 13.45 -17.38 3.05
N VAL A 98 13.23 -16.22 3.65
CA VAL A 98 12.31 -15.19 3.18
C VAL A 98 13.05 -14.35 2.14
N THR A 99 12.51 -14.29 0.92
CA THR A 99 13.07 -13.53 -0.20
C THR A 99 12.37 -12.17 -0.35
N GLN A 100 12.90 -11.29 -1.20
CA GLN A 100 12.26 -9.99 -1.48
C GLN A 100 10.81 -10.17 -1.97
N HIS A 101 10.55 -11.24 -2.72
CA HIS A 101 9.21 -11.56 -3.22
C HIS A 101 8.19 -11.77 -2.10
N GLU A 102 8.56 -12.45 -1.00
CA GLU A 102 7.64 -12.63 0.12
C GLU A 102 7.36 -11.31 0.87
N PHE A 103 8.34 -10.41 0.94
CA PHE A 103 8.12 -9.09 1.51
C PHE A 103 7.20 -8.22 0.64
N GLU A 104 7.35 -8.28 -0.69
CA GLU A 104 6.47 -7.58 -1.61
C GLU A 104 5.03 -8.10 -1.52
N ASP A 105 4.83 -9.42 -1.48
CA ASP A 105 3.50 -10.01 -1.31
C ASP A 105 2.88 -9.71 0.06
N ALA A 106 3.70 -9.73 1.12
CA ALA A 106 3.24 -9.39 2.47
C ALA A 106 2.83 -7.92 2.54
N LYS A 107 3.58 -7.03 1.90
CA LYS A 107 3.25 -5.61 1.81
C LYS A 107 1.92 -5.42 1.10
N ASP A 108 1.75 -6.04 -0.06
CA ASP A 108 0.50 -5.99 -0.82
C ASP A 108 -0.68 -6.49 0.03
N LYS A 109 -0.48 -7.59 0.78
CA LYS A 109 -1.50 -8.14 1.68
C LYS A 109 -1.85 -7.20 2.82
N VAL A 110 -0.86 -6.58 3.46
CA VAL A 110 -1.10 -5.66 4.58
C VAL A 110 -1.79 -4.39 4.11
N MET A 111 -1.43 -3.88 2.93
CA MET A 111 -2.00 -2.64 2.38
C MET A 111 -3.39 -2.82 1.78
N MET A 112 -3.62 -3.90 1.03
CA MET A 112 -4.85 -4.08 0.24
C MET A 112 -5.74 -5.23 0.72
N GLY A 113 -5.23 -6.09 1.60
CA GLY A 113 -5.88 -7.33 2.00
C GLY A 113 -5.41 -8.55 1.20
N ALA A 114 -5.97 -9.71 1.54
CA ALA A 114 -5.57 -10.97 0.93
C ALA A 114 -5.94 -11.06 -0.56
N GLU A 115 -5.11 -11.79 -1.30
CA GLU A 115 -5.35 -12.19 -2.69
C GLU A 115 -6.64 -13.01 -2.82
N ARG A 116 -7.47 -12.67 -3.79
CA ARG A 116 -8.77 -13.33 -4.01
C ARG A 116 -8.67 -14.45 -5.04
N LYS A 117 -8.00 -15.55 -4.68
CA LYS A 117 -7.82 -16.72 -5.57
C LYS A 117 -9.11 -17.37 -6.07
N SER A 118 -10.21 -17.20 -5.33
CA SER A 118 -11.53 -17.72 -5.71
C SER A 118 -12.32 -16.80 -6.65
N LEU A 119 -11.87 -15.56 -6.86
CA LEU A 119 -12.50 -14.66 -7.82
C LEU A 119 -12.04 -15.06 -9.22
N VAL A 120 -12.88 -15.81 -9.92
CA VAL A 120 -12.66 -16.13 -11.33
C VAL A 120 -13.13 -14.94 -12.15
N MET A 121 -12.19 -14.15 -12.65
CA MET A 121 -12.44 -13.09 -13.62
C MET A 121 -12.53 -13.69 -15.02
N THR A 122 -13.47 -13.21 -15.81
CA THR A 122 -13.54 -13.52 -17.24
C THR A 122 -12.32 -12.92 -17.97
N GLU A 123 -11.97 -13.48 -19.13
CA GLU A 123 -10.87 -12.94 -19.93
C GLU A 123 -11.11 -11.49 -20.35
N GLU A 124 -12.37 -11.11 -20.58
CA GLU A 124 -12.75 -9.72 -20.86
C GLU A 124 -12.49 -8.80 -19.66
N GLU A 125 -12.87 -9.19 -18.44
CA GLU A 125 -12.60 -8.41 -17.22
C GLU A 125 -11.11 -8.30 -16.92
N LYS A 126 -10.34 -9.38 -17.12
CA LYS A 126 -8.87 -9.35 -17.00
C LYS A 126 -8.25 -8.41 -18.01
N MET A 127 -8.70 -8.47 -19.27
CA MET A 127 -8.24 -7.55 -20.32
C MET A 127 -8.55 -6.11 -19.94
N LEU A 128 -9.78 -5.82 -19.51
CA LEU A 128 -10.20 -4.49 -19.11
C LEU A 128 -9.32 -3.95 -17.97
N THR A 129 -9.05 -4.78 -16.96
CA THR A 129 -8.15 -4.46 -15.85
C THR A 129 -6.70 -4.23 -16.33
N ALA A 130 -6.19 -5.06 -17.24
CA ALA A 130 -4.84 -4.89 -17.78
C ALA A 130 -4.65 -3.58 -18.54
N TYR A 131 -5.63 -3.16 -19.33
CA TYR A 131 -5.59 -1.86 -20.00
C TYR A 131 -5.78 -0.70 -19.01
N HIS A 132 -6.61 -0.87 -17.98
CA HIS A 132 -6.79 0.12 -16.92
C HIS A 132 -5.47 0.38 -16.16
N GLU A 133 -4.84 -0.67 -15.63
CA GLU A 133 -3.56 -0.56 -14.93
C GLU A 133 -2.43 -0.13 -15.87
N GLY A 134 -2.45 -0.61 -17.11
CA GLY A 134 -1.54 -0.15 -18.16
C GLY A 134 -1.67 1.35 -18.41
N GLY A 135 -2.90 1.89 -18.38
CA GLY A 135 -3.20 3.31 -18.51
C GLY A 135 -2.53 4.14 -17.41
N HIS A 136 -2.71 3.74 -16.14
CA HIS A 136 -2.05 4.38 -15.01
C HIS A 136 -0.52 4.35 -15.14
N ALA A 137 0.06 3.21 -15.52
CA ALA A 137 1.50 3.03 -15.63
C ALA A 137 2.11 3.87 -16.76
N ILE A 138 1.52 3.87 -17.96
CA ILE A 138 2.02 4.66 -19.09
C ILE A 138 1.91 6.15 -18.79
N VAL A 139 0.81 6.63 -18.22
CA VAL A 139 0.69 8.04 -17.83
C VAL A 139 1.74 8.39 -16.78
N ALA A 140 1.92 7.56 -15.75
CA ALA A 140 2.96 7.79 -14.73
C ALA A 140 4.37 7.84 -15.32
N LEU A 141 4.69 7.06 -16.35
CA LEU A 141 6.01 7.08 -16.97
C LEU A 141 6.27 8.34 -17.84
N ASN A 142 5.24 9.10 -18.21
CA ASN A 142 5.35 10.19 -19.19
C ASN A 142 4.94 11.57 -18.65
N VAL A 143 4.33 11.67 -17.46
CA VAL A 143 4.04 12.97 -16.83
C VAL A 143 5.31 13.66 -16.34
N ALA A 144 5.26 15.00 -16.23
CA ALA A 144 6.43 15.82 -15.90
C ALA A 144 7.01 15.54 -14.50
N ALA A 145 6.15 15.34 -13.49
CA ALA A 145 6.60 15.19 -12.11
C ALA A 145 5.83 14.10 -11.37
N THR A 146 6.45 12.91 -11.24
CA THR A 146 5.89 11.81 -10.45
C THR A 146 6.95 11.01 -9.72
N ASP A 147 6.53 10.21 -8.75
CA ASP A 147 7.37 9.17 -8.18
C ASP A 147 7.53 7.99 -9.16
N PRO A 148 8.70 7.33 -9.19
CA PRO A 148 8.94 6.19 -10.09
C PRO A 148 7.92 5.05 -9.89
N VAL A 149 7.45 4.48 -11.00
CA VAL A 149 6.65 3.25 -10.98
C VAL A 149 7.51 2.10 -10.44
N HIS A 150 7.04 1.46 -9.39
CA HIS A 150 7.69 0.31 -8.73
C HIS A 150 7.12 -1.01 -9.20
N LYS A 151 5.80 -1.08 -9.41
CA LYS A 151 5.10 -2.31 -9.80
C LYS A 151 3.73 -2.00 -10.39
N ALA A 152 3.28 -2.80 -11.35
CA ALA A 152 1.90 -2.87 -11.81
C ALA A 152 1.40 -4.32 -11.71
N THR A 153 0.15 -4.54 -11.29
CA THR A 153 -0.43 -5.88 -11.13
C THR A 153 -1.92 -5.88 -11.45
N ILE A 154 -2.42 -6.96 -12.05
CA ILE A 154 -3.84 -7.22 -12.31
C ILE A 154 -4.40 -8.31 -11.39
N ILE A 155 -3.66 -8.67 -10.33
CA ILE A 155 -4.07 -9.69 -9.37
C ILE A 155 -5.03 -9.05 -8.34
N PRO A 156 -6.27 -9.54 -8.21
CA PRO A 156 -7.26 -8.93 -7.33
C PRO A 156 -6.91 -9.15 -5.84
N ARG A 157 -6.90 -8.05 -5.08
CA ARG A 157 -6.59 -8.03 -3.64
C ARG A 157 -7.59 -7.16 -2.88
N GLY A 158 -8.21 -7.74 -1.85
CA GLY A 158 -9.26 -7.09 -1.08
C GLY A 158 -10.36 -6.48 -1.97
N ARG A 159 -10.43 -5.15 -2.04
CA ARG A 159 -11.40 -4.40 -2.86
C ARG A 159 -10.85 -3.96 -4.22
N ALA A 160 -9.54 -4.06 -4.46
CA ALA A 160 -8.90 -3.67 -5.71
C ALA A 160 -8.81 -4.87 -6.67
N LEU A 161 -9.00 -4.61 -7.98
CA LEU A 161 -8.85 -5.61 -9.04
C LEU A 161 -7.45 -5.60 -9.67
N GLY A 162 -6.75 -4.48 -9.56
CA GLY A 162 -5.36 -4.28 -9.93
C GLY A 162 -4.80 -3.07 -9.19
N MET A 163 -3.51 -2.78 -9.40
CA MET A 163 -2.92 -1.52 -8.98
C MET A 163 -1.64 -1.19 -9.76
N VAL A 164 -1.33 0.11 -9.82
CA VAL A 164 0.02 0.63 -10.10
C VAL A 164 0.58 1.28 -8.85
N MET A 165 1.68 0.73 -8.34
CA MET A 165 2.41 1.26 -7.20
C MET A 165 3.54 2.17 -7.65
N GLN A 166 3.57 3.39 -7.11
CA GLN A 166 4.70 4.30 -7.22
C GLN A 166 5.45 4.36 -5.89
N LEU A 167 6.77 4.45 -5.96
CA LEU A 167 7.64 4.43 -4.78
C LEU A 167 8.42 5.74 -4.68
N PRO A 168 8.17 6.58 -3.66
CA PRO A 168 8.93 7.80 -3.49
C PRO A 168 10.39 7.48 -3.10
N GLU A 169 11.32 8.30 -3.59
CA GLU A 169 12.74 8.17 -3.22
C GLU A 169 13.02 8.60 -1.77
N ARG A 170 12.19 9.52 -1.26
CA ARG A 170 12.26 10.13 0.07
C ARG A 170 10.85 10.46 0.57
N ASP A 171 10.67 10.48 1.90
CA ASP A 171 9.42 10.98 2.49
C ASP A 171 9.27 12.47 2.12
N LYS A 172 8.13 12.83 1.51
CA LYS A 172 7.84 14.19 1.07
C LYS A 172 6.99 14.90 2.14
N LEU A 173 7.41 16.10 2.51
CA LEU A 173 6.64 16.97 3.43
C LEU A 173 5.60 17.82 2.70
N SER A 174 5.84 18.12 1.43
CA SER A 174 4.96 18.93 0.59
C SER A 174 4.96 18.43 -0.86
N MET A 175 3.97 18.87 -1.64
CA MET A 175 3.80 18.53 -3.04
C MET A 175 3.66 19.83 -3.85
N SER A 176 4.36 19.93 -4.98
CA SER A 176 4.24 21.09 -5.88
C SER A 176 2.99 20.99 -6.75
N VAL A 177 2.55 22.11 -7.33
CA VAL A 177 1.40 22.17 -8.26
C VAL A 177 1.59 21.19 -9.42
N GLU A 178 2.79 21.14 -10.00
CA GLU A 178 3.14 20.25 -11.11
C GLU A 178 2.99 18.76 -10.74
N GLN A 179 3.39 18.39 -9.52
CA GLN A 179 3.17 17.03 -9.01
C GLN A 179 1.68 16.73 -8.78
N MET A 180 0.90 17.71 -8.31
CA MET A 180 -0.55 17.52 -8.13
C MET A 180 -1.26 17.33 -9.47
N THR A 181 -0.92 18.15 -10.48
CA THR A 181 -1.49 18.03 -11.82
C THR A 181 -1.08 16.72 -12.50
N SER A 182 0.20 16.34 -12.37
CA SER A 182 0.69 15.03 -12.85
C SER A 182 -0.09 13.87 -12.19
N ARG A 183 -0.36 13.98 -10.88
CA ARG A 183 -1.12 12.98 -10.14
C ARG A 183 -2.60 12.91 -10.56
N LEU A 184 -3.22 14.05 -10.88
CA LEU A 184 -4.57 14.09 -11.46
C LEU A 184 -4.59 13.38 -12.83
N ALA A 185 -3.59 13.61 -13.67
CA ALA A 185 -3.47 12.91 -14.95
C ALA A 185 -3.32 11.40 -14.75
N ILE A 186 -2.43 10.96 -13.84
CA ILE A 186 -2.27 9.54 -13.53
C ILE A 186 -3.57 8.91 -13.08
N MET A 187 -4.33 9.54 -12.17
CA MET A 187 -5.61 9.02 -11.68
C MET A 187 -6.66 8.88 -12.80
N MET A 188 -6.59 9.70 -13.85
CA MET A 188 -7.49 9.56 -15.01
C MET A 188 -7.01 8.51 -16.03
N GLY A 189 -5.76 8.03 -15.92
CA GLY A 189 -5.13 7.11 -16.86
C GLY A 189 -5.93 5.83 -17.10
N GLY A 190 -6.42 5.16 -16.05
CA GLY A 190 -7.21 3.93 -16.19
C GLY A 190 -8.53 4.16 -16.93
N ARG A 191 -9.30 5.18 -16.53
CA ARG A 191 -10.56 5.58 -17.19
C ARG A 191 -10.35 5.88 -18.68
N VAL A 192 -9.32 6.65 -19.01
CA VAL A 192 -9.02 7.05 -20.38
C VAL A 192 -8.57 5.86 -21.22
N ALA A 193 -7.73 4.97 -20.66
CA ALA A 193 -7.29 3.77 -21.37
C ALA A 193 -8.47 2.85 -21.74
N GLU A 194 -9.41 2.65 -20.80
CA GLU A 194 -10.64 1.91 -21.09
C GLU A 194 -11.44 2.54 -22.24
N GLU A 195 -11.61 3.87 -22.21
CA GLU A 195 -12.39 4.60 -23.22
C GLU A 195 -11.73 4.55 -24.61
N LEU A 196 -10.41 4.70 -24.69
CA LEU A 196 -9.66 4.67 -25.96
C LEU A 196 -9.65 3.28 -26.62
N VAL A 197 -9.65 2.22 -25.81
CA VAL A 197 -9.50 0.83 -26.29
C VAL A 197 -10.86 0.18 -26.51
N PHE A 198 -11.80 0.34 -25.58
CA PHE A 198 -13.10 -0.34 -25.61
C PHE A 198 -14.26 0.56 -26.04
N GLY A 199 -14.06 1.87 -26.06
CA GLY A 199 -15.10 2.86 -26.38
C GLY A 199 -15.92 3.31 -25.16
N LYS A 200 -16.58 4.47 -25.32
CA LYS A 200 -17.35 5.16 -24.27
C LYS A 200 -18.50 4.35 -23.66
N ASP A 201 -19.07 3.42 -24.42
CA ASP A 201 -20.19 2.62 -23.93
C ASP A 201 -19.75 1.42 -23.08
N LYS A 202 -18.45 1.09 -23.10
CA LYS A 202 -17.88 -0.08 -22.39
C LYS A 202 -17.06 0.29 -21.16
N VAL A 203 -17.01 1.56 -20.80
CA VAL A 203 -16.23 2.02 -19.66
C VAL A 203 -16.92 1.62 -18.36
N THR A 204 -16.16 1.14 -17.38
CA THR A 204 -16.71 0.43 -16.22
C THR A 204 -16.87 1.33 -14.99
N SER A 205 -17.45 0.79 -13.92
CA SER A 205 -17.45 1.40 -12.59
C SER A 205 -16.11 1.22 -11.83
N GLY A 206 -15.14 0.51 -12.42
CA GLY A 206 -13.84 0.21 -11.80
C GLY A 206 -13.05 1.47 -11.44
N ALA A 207 -13.06 2.49 -12.30
CA ALA A 207 -12.36 3.76 -12.08
C ALA A 207 -12.99 4.67 -11.00
N SER A 208 -13.99 4.20 -10.24
CA SER A 208 -14.69 5.01 -9.24
C SER A 208 -13.77 5.51 -8.13
N SER A 209 -12.85 4.67 -7.65
CA SER A 209 -11.88 5.08 -6.62
C SER A 209 -10.91 6.15 -7.12
N ASP A 210 -10.46 6.06 -8.37
CA ASP A 210 -9.54 7.05 -8.94
C ASP A 210 -10.21 8.40 -9.15
N ILE A 211 -11.48 8.39 -9.59
CA ILE A 211 -12.30 9.60 -9.72
C ILE A 211 -12.53 10.25 -8.37
N GLU A 212 -12.84 9.47 -7.33
CA GLU A 212 -13.02 9.99 -5.97
C GLU A 212 -11.73 10.63 -5.45
N GLN A 213 -10.59 9.95 -5.61
CA GLN A 213 -9.28 10.45 -5.18
C GLN A 213 -8.86 11.71 -5.95
N ALA A 214 -9.07 11.73 -7.27
CA ALA A 214 -8.79 12.91 -8.10
C ALA A 214 -9.65 14.10 -7.69
N THR A 215 -10.94 13.87 -7.46
CA THR A 215 -11.87 14.90 -6.99
C THR A 215 -11.47 15.44 -5.62
N LYS A 216 -11.07 14.55 -4.69
CA LYS A 216 -10.58 14.95 -3.36
C LYS A 216 -9.30 15.77 -3.45
N LEU A 217 -8.36 15.37 -4.30
CA LEU A 217 -7.11 16.10 -4.52
C LEU A 217 -7.40 17.49 -5.10
N ALA A 218 -8.17 17.57 -6.19
CA ALA A 218 -8.57 18.83 -6.81
C ALA A 218 -9.32 19.74 -5.82
N ARG A 219 -10.19 19.18 -4.97
CA ARG A 219 -10.85 19.93 -3.90
C ARG A 219 -9.85 20.52 -2.92
N MET A 220 -8.86 19.75 -2.44
CA MET A 220 -7.82 20.28 -1.54
C MET A 220 -6.96 21.36 -2.21
N MET A 221 -6.63 21.18 -3.50
CA MET A 221 -5.92 22.20 -4.29
C MET A 221 -6.66 23.52 -4.27
N VAL A 222 -7.97 23.50 -4.49
CA VAL A 222 -8.80 24.70 -4.54
C VAL A 222 -9.07 25.27 -3.14
N THR A 223 -9.53 24.44 -2.19
CA THR A 223 -10.10 24.94 -0.94
C THR A 223 -9.13 25.05 0.22
N ARG A 224 -8.00 24.33 0.20
CA ARG A 224 -7.04 24.34 1.33
C ARG A 224 -5.70 24.96 0.95
N TRP A 225 -5.23 24.67 -0.26
CA TRP A 225 -3.92 25.14 -0.72
C TRP A 225 -3.98 26.39 -1.58
N GLY A 226 -5.19 26.86 -1.92
CA GLY A 226 -5.38 28.14 -2.62
C GLY A 226 -4.76 28.16 -4.01
N LEU A 227 -4.81 27.04 -4.73
CA LEU A 227 -4.17 26.82 -6.04
C LEU A 227 -5.13 27.10 -7.22
N SER A 228 -6.15 27.92 -6.99
CA SER A 228 -7.05 28.41 -8.03
C SER A 228 -6.80 29.91 -8.23
N ASP A 229 -6.54 30.33 -9.47
CA ASP A 229 -6.36 31.74 -9.80
C ASP A 229 -7.66 32.55 -9.61
N GLU A 230 -8.82 31.91 -9.78
CA GLU A 230 -10.13 32.56 -9.65
C GLU A 230 -10.51 32.81 -8.18
N LEU A 231 -10.20 31.85 -7.30
CA LEU A 231 -10.52 31.92 -5.87
C LEU A 231 -9.35 32.50 -5.04
N GLY A 232 -8.14 32.50 -5.59
CA GLY A 232 -6.95 33.00 -4.94
C GLY A 232 -6.45 32.13 -3.78
N THR A 233 -5.47 32.66 -3.06
CA THR A 233 -4.78 31.96 -1.96
C THR A 233 -5.56 32.08 -0.65
N VAL A 234 -6.80 31.60 -0.62
CA VAL A 234 -7.68 31.64 0.55
C VAL A 234 -8.09 30.21 0.94
N ALA A 235 -8.12 29.94 2.25
CA ALA A 235 -8.61 28.68 2.78
C ALA A 235 -10.15 28.71 2.87
N TYR A 236 -10.80 27.97 1.99
CA TYR A 236 -12.26 27.79 1.92
C TYR A 236 -12.77 26.59 2.74
N GLY A 237 -11.90 25.81 3.40
CA GLY A 237 -12.28 24.80 4.41
C GLY A 237 -11.12 24.48 5.36
N GLU A 238 -11.28 24.19 6.66
CA GLU A 238 -12.45 23.90 7.51
C GLU A 238 -12.23 24.51 8.91
N ASN A 239 -13.32 24.82 9.64
CA ASN A 239 -13.33 24.67 11.10
C ASN A 239 -13.31 23.17 11.43
N GLN A 240 -12.12 22.57 11.45
CA GLN A 240 -11.90 21.32 12.19
C GLN A 240 -11.49 21.68 13.61
N GLU A 241 -12.45 21.86 14.52
CA GLU A 241 -12.16 21.66 15.94
C GLU A 241 -13.40 21.08 16.62
N GLU A 242 -13.19 19.88 17.17
CA GLU A 242 -14.02 19.14 18.13
C GLU A 242 -15.31 18.47 17.63
N VAL A 243 -15.18 17.18 17.29
CA VAL A 243 -16.29 16.22 17.41
C VAL A 243 -16.52 15.95 18.90
N PHE A 244 -17.25 16.84 19.57
CA PHE A 244 -17.67 16.61 20.96
C PHE A 244 -18.95 15.74 20.98
N LEU A 245 -18.85 14.54 21.56
CA LEU A 245 -19.96 13.75 22.10
C LEU A 245 -21.20 13.56 21.21
N GLY A 246 -21.03 13.12 19.95
CA GLY A 246 -22.13 12.53 19.18
C GLY A 246 -23.27 13.49 18.78
N TYR A 247 -23.17 14.77 19.09
CA TYR A 247 -24.02 15.80 18.53
C TYR A 247 -23.37 16.29 17.24
N SER A 248 -23.93 15.89 16.10
CA SER A 248 -23.67 16.56 14.84
C SER A 248 -24.24 17.97 14.95
N VAL A 249 -23.45 18.92 15.47
CA VAL A 249 -23.74 20.34 15.36
C VAL A 249 -23.85 20.62 13.87
N ALA A 250 -25.03 21.06 13.43
CA ALA A 250 -25.29 21.40 12.05
C ALA A 250 -24.20 22.37 11.58
N ARG A 251 -23.34 21.90 10.67
CA ARG A 251 -22.22 22.67 10.13
C ARG A 251 -22.76 23.93 9.48
N GLN A 252 -22.41 25.11 10.00
CA GLN A 252 -22.52 26.33 9.22
C GLN A 252 -21.46 26.30 8.12
N GLN A 253 -21.91 26.16 6.87
CA GLN A 253 -21.06 26.44 5.72
C GLN A 253 -20.79 27.94 5.71
N ASN A 254 -19.59 28.36 6.11
CA ASN A 254 -19.12 29.75 5.99
C ASN A 254 -18.77 30.11 4.52
N ILE A 255 -19.49 29.55 3.55
CA ILE A 255 -19.24 29.71 2.11
C ILE A 255 -20.57 30.09 1.48
N SER A 256 -20.59 31.21 0.76
CA SER A 256 -21.76 31.60 -0.03
C SER A 256 -21.99 30.62 -1.19
N GLU A 257 -23.24 30.46 -1.62
CA GLU A 257 -23.59 29.60 -2.75
C GLU A 257 -22.79 29.96 -4.01
N ALA A 258 -22.63 31.25 -4.29
CA ALA A 258 -21.82 31.73 -5.42
C ALA A 258 -20.36 31.27 -5.35
N THR A 259 -19.76 31.24 -4.16
CA THR A 259 -18.39 30.73 -3.97
C THR A 259 -18.34 29.21 -4.07
N ALA A 260 -19.35 28.50 -3.57
CA ALA A 260 -19.45 27.04 -3.71
C ALA A 260 -19.53 26.61 -5.18
N GLN A 261 -20.33 27.30 -6.00
CA GLN A 261 -20.41 27.05 -7.44
C GLN A 261 -19.07 27.26 -8.14
N LYS A 262 -18.32 28.30 -7.76
CA LYS A 262 -16.95 28.54 -8.28
C LYS A 262 -15.97 27.43 -7.88
N ILE A 263 -16.02 26.99 -6.62
CA ILE A 263 -15.20 25.87 -6.13
C ILE A 263 -15.46 24.63 -6.96
N ASP A 264 -16.73 24.28 -7.19
CA ASP A 264 -17.06 23.07 -7.96
C ASP A 264 -16.67 23.20 -9.44
N ALA A 265 -16.78 24.39 -10.05
CA ALA A 265 -16.29 24.66 -11.40
C ALA A 265 -14.77 24.48 -11.50
N GLU A 266 -14.01 24.98 -10.53
CA GLU A 266 -12.55 24.85 -10.51
C GLU A 266 -12.09 23.41 -10.26
N ILE A 267 -12.79 22.66 -9.40
CA ILE A 267 -12.54 21.23 -9.21
C ILE A 267 -12.73 20.49 -10.53
N ARG A 268 -13.86 20.73 -11.22
CA ARG A 268 -14.14 20.13 -12.52
C ARG A 268 -13.05 20.48 -13.53
N ARG A 269 -12.62 21.74 -13.61
CA ARG A 269 -11.55 22.18 -14.53
C ARG A 269 -10.24 21.43 -14.29
N LEU A 270 -9.84 21.25 -13.03
CA LEU A 270 -8.60 20.54 -12.68
C LEU A 270 -8.68 19.06 -13.05
N VAL A 271 -9.80 18.38 -12.76
CA VAL A 271 -9.99 16.96 -13.11
C VAL A 271 -10.05 16.78 -14.62
N GLU A 272 -10.78 17.63 -15.35
CA GLU A 272 -10.84 17.60 -16.82
C GLU A 272 -9.49 17.88 -17.46
N ARG A 273 -8.64 18.73 -16.86
CA ARG A 273 -7.26 18.93 -17.32
C ARG A 273 -6.45 17.64 -17.20
N GLY A 274 -6.50 16.97 -16.05
CA GLY A 274 -5.84 15.67 -15.87
C GLY A 274 -6.33 14.63 -16.86
N TYR A 275 -7.64 14.57 -17.12
CA TYR A 275 -8.23 13.69 -18.11
C TYR A 275 -7.70 13.98 -19.53
N LYS A 276 -7.64 15.26 -19.93
CA LYS A 276 -7.10 15.65 -21.25
C LYS A 276 -5.62 15.30 -21.41
N GLU A 277 -4.82 15.53 -20.38
CA GLU A 277 -3.39 15.19 -20.38
C GLU A 277 -3.18 13.68 -20.48
N ALA A 278 -3.94 12.89 -19.72
CA ALA A 278 -3.93 11.42 -19.83
C ALA A 278 -4.33 10.95 -21.24
N THR A 279 -5.37 11.55 -21.83
CA THR A 279 -5.81 11.24 -23.21
C THR A 279 -4.72 11.55 -24.23
N GLN A 280 -4.05 12.69 -24.11
CA GLN A 280 -2.94 13.04 -24.98
C GLN A 280 -1.82 11.99 -24.88
N ILE A 281 -1.34 11.71 -23.66
CA ILE A 281 -0.25 10.76 -23.42
C ILE A 281 -0.61 9.37 -23.96
N LEU A 282 -1.79 8.85 -23.63
CA LEU A 282 -2.19 7.50 -24.04
C LEU A 282 -2.48 7.38 -25.55
N THR A 283 -2.87 8.48 -26.20
CA THR A 283 -2.99 8.51 -27.67
C THR A 283 -1.62 8.48 -28.33
N GLU A 284 -0.66 9.28 -27.84
CA GLU A 284 0.72 9.31 -28.35
C GLU A 284 1.48 8.01 -28.05
N LYS A 285 1.19 7.35 -26.93
CA LYS A 285 1.85 6.12 -26.44
C LYS A 285 0.98 4.87 -26.60
N ARG A 286 0.10 4.84 -27.60
CA ARG A 286 -0.86 3.75 -27.81
C ARG A 286 -0.20 2.38 -27.97
N GLU A 287 0.90 2.30 -28.71
CA GLU A 287 1.65 1.05 -28.89
C GLU A 287 2.26 0.55 -27.58
N ASP A 288 2.76 1.47 -26.75
CA ASP A 288 3.36 1.14 -25.45
C ASP A 288 2.29 0.65 -24.46
N LEU A 289 1.09 1.25 -24.50
CA LEU A 289 -0.08 0.76 -23.76
C LEU A 289 -0.44 -0.68 -24.17
N GLU A 290 -0.50 -0.97 -25.48
CA GLU A 290 -0.80 -2.32 -25.96
C GLU A 290 0.26 -3.36 -25.53
N LYS A 291 1.55 -3.01 -25.63
CA LYS A 291 2.65 -3.88 -25.18
C LYS A 291 2.53 -4.16 -23.69
N LEU A 292 2.30 -3.12 -22.89
CA LEU A 292 2.21 -3.24 -21.45
C LEU A 292 0.98 -4.06 -21.02
N ALA A 293 -0.19 -3.81 -21.61
CA ALA A 293 -1.40 -4.57 -21.31
C ALA A 293 -1.24 -6.05 -21.65
N LYS A 294 -0.62 -6.38 -22.79
CA LYS A 294 -0.30 -7.78 -23.15
C LYS A 294 0.68 -8.41 -22.17
N GLY A 295 1.71 -7.67 -21.75
CA GLY A 295 2.64 -8.12 -20.72
C GLY A 295 1.95 -8.38 -19.37
N LEU A 296 1.02 -7.50 -18.96
CA LEU A 296 0.24 -7.70 -17.73
C LEU A 296 -0.69 -8.92 -17.83
N LEU A 297 -1.27 -9.20 -19.00
CA LEU A 297 -2.07 -10.41 -19.21
C LEU A 297 -1.23 -11.69 -19.16
N GLU A 298 0.01 -11.64 -19.65
CA GLU A 298 0.92 -12.80 -19.66
C GLU A 298 1.54 -13.06 -18.28
N PHE A 299 1.97 -12.01 -17.57
CA PHE A 299 2.77 -12.14 -16.34
C PHE A 299 2.01 -11.79 -15.05
N GLU A 300 0.78 -11.27 -15.16
CA GLU A 300 -0.14 -10.80 -14.10
C GLU A 300 0.39 -9.66 -13.20
N THR A 301 1.71 -9.53 -13.08
CA THR A 301 2.43 -8.54 -12.30
C THR A 301 3.72 -8.22 -13.00
N LEU A 302 4.09 -6.94 -13.10
CA LEU A 302 5.35 -6.47 -13.68
C LEU A 302 5.98 -5.44 -12.72
N THR A 303 7.28 -5.58 -12.46
CA THR A 303 8.09 -4.59 -11.73
C THR A 303 8.37 -3.37 -12.60
N GLY A 304 8.72 -2.24 -11.99
CA GLY A 304 9.05 -1.01 -12.71
C GLY A 304 10.19 -1.16 -13.72
N GLU A 305 11.16 -2.03 -13.43
CA GLU A 305 12.25 -2.38 -14.35
C GLU A 305 11.75 -3.25 -15.51
N GLU A 306 10.98 -4.30 -15.22
CA GLU A 306 10.34 -5.14 -16.25
C GLU A 306 9.43 -4.33 -17.17
N ILE A 307 8.70 -3.34 -16.64
CA ILE A 307 7.87 -2.43 -17.46
C ILE A 307 8.76 -1.64 -18.43
N LYS A 308 9.83 -1.02 -17.94
CA LYS A 308 10.75 -0.24 -18.80
C LYS A 308 11.40 -1.12 -19.86
N ASP A 309 11.84 -2.32 -19.49
CA ASP A 309 12.43 -3.30 -20.40
C ASP A 309 11.41 -3.74 -21.47
N LEU A 310 10.16 -4.00 -21.07
CA LEU A 310 9.09 -4.40 -21.99
C LEU A 310 8.79 -3.33 -23.03
N LEU A 311 8.81 -2.05 -22.64
CA LEU A 311 8.58 -0.93 -23.55
C LEU A 311 9.68 -0.78 -24.61
N VAL A 312 10.93 -1.15 -24.29
CA VAL A 312 12.04 -1.19 -25.25
C VAL A 312 12.18 -2.54 -25.97
N GLY A 313 11.23 -3.45 -25.78
CA GLY A 313 11.15 -4.74 -26.49
C GLY A 313 11.90 -5.90 -25.83
N LYS A 314 12.42 -5.74 -24.60
CA LYS A 314 13.02 -6.82 -23.81
C LYS A 314 11.95 -7.48 -22.95
N ARG A 315 11.69 -8.75 -23.19
CA ARG A 315 10.69 -9.49 -22.40
C ARG A 315 11.25 -9.87 -21.01
N PRO A 316 10.42 -9.83 -19.96
CA PRO A 316 10.77 -10.39 -18.66
C PRO A 316 11.16 -11.85 -18.79
N VAL A 317 12.33 -12.22 -18.24
CA VAL A 317 12.74 -13.61 -18.15
C VAL A 317 12.26 -14.14 -16.81
N ARG A 318 11.14 -14.85 -16.80
CA ARG A 318 10.77 -15.69 -15.67
C ARG A 318 11.14 -17.11 -16.02
N GLU A 319 12.02 -17.72 -15.23
CA GLU A 319 12.17 -19.17 -15.25
C GLU A 319 10.77 -19.73 -15.00
N SER A 320 10.17 -20.33 -16.03
CA SER A 320 8.93 -21.09 -15.87
C SER A 320 9.17 -22.00 -14.68
N VAL A 321 8.34 -21.89 -13.64
CA VAL A 321 8.38 -22.82 -12.52
C VAL A 321 8.24 -24.19 -13.14
N ILE A 322 9.36 -24.90 -13.26
CA ILE A 322 9.37 -26.31 -13.60
C ILE A 322 8.52 -26.90 -12.49
N GLU A 323 7.34 -27.41 -12.86
CA GLU A 323 6.51 -28.20 -11.96
C GLU A 323 7.45 -29.11 -11.19
N PRO A 324 7.44 -29.12 -9.85
CA PRO A 324 8.32 -30.00 -9.12
C PRO A 324 8.05 -31.41 -9.65
N ALA A 325 9.02 -31.96 -10.38
CA ALA A 325 9.00 -33.33 -10.83
C ALA A 325 8.61 -34.17 -9.60
N ALA A 326 7.63 -35.05 -9.81
CA ALA A 326 6.95 -35.91 -8.85
C ALA A 326 7.76 -36.13 -7.55
N PRO A 327 7.11 -36.08 -6.36
CA PRO A 327 7.80 -36.10 -5.09
C PRO A 327 8.84 -37.20 -5.10
N ARG A 328 10.12 -36.81 -5.04
CA ARG A 328 11.20 -37.76 -4.77
C ARG A 328 10.79 -38.44 -3.49
N THR A 329 10.47 -39.73 -3.59
CA THR A 329 10.15 -40.58 -2.46
C THR A 329 11.21 -40.33 -1.41
N SER A 330 10.77 -39.99 -0.21
CA SER A 330 11.64 -39.89 0.94
C SER A 330 12.46 -41.19 1.01
N ALA A 331 13.77 -41.08 0.85
CA ALA A 331 14.69 -42.17 1.16
C ALA A 331 14.69 -42.29 2.69
N VAL A 332 13.68 -42.96 3.22
CA VAL A 332 13.71 -43.48 4.58
C VAL A 332 14.79 -44.56 4.57
N PRO A 333 15.89 -44.42 5.34
CA PRO A 333 16.83 -45.52 5.46
C PRO A 333 16.11 -46.70 6.09
N SER A 334 16.16 -47.86 5.42
CA SER A 334 15.69 -49.14 5.96
C SER A 334 16.34 -49.36 7.32
N ALA A 335 15.52 -49.42 8.37
CA ALA A 335 15.96 -49.83 9.70
C ALA A 335 16.58 -51.24 9.58
N GLY A 336 17.87 -51.33 9.90
CA GLY A 336 18.62 -52.58 9.90
C GLY A 336 17.98 -53.63 10.81
N LYS A 337 18.08 -54.89 10.38
CA LYS A 337 17.63 -56.12 11.05
C LYS A 337 17.78 -56.07 12.58
N GLY A 338 16.72 -56.47 13.27
CA GLY A 338 16.60 -56.46 14.72
C GLY A 338 17.67 -57.28 15.46
N ARG A 339 18.06 -56.78 16.63
CA ARG A 339 18.75 -57.56 17.66
C ARG A 339 17.73 -58.42 18.43
N PRO A 340 18.06 -59.65 18.82
CA PRO A 340 17.16 -60.47 19.63
C PRO A 340 16.98 -59.86 21.02
N ARG A 341 15.73 -59.88 21.52
CA ARG A 341 15.39 -59.55 22.92
C ARG A 341 15.95 -60.64 23.86
N PRO A 342 16.53 -60.30 25.01
CA PRO A 342 16.80 -61.27 26.07
C PRO A 342 15.48 -61.70 26.74
N GLU A 343 15.40 -62.97 27.15
CA GLU A 343 14.25 -63.58 27.81
C GLU A 343 13.94 -62.93 29.19
N PRO A 344 12.66 -62.94 29.62
CA PRO A 344 12.26 -62.33 30.88
C PRO A 344 12.61 -63.25 32.07
N GLY A 345 13.52 -62.79 32.93
CA GLY A 345 13.74 -63.36 34.27
C GLY A 345 12.60 -62.99 35.23
N PRO A 346 12.41 -63.77 36.32
CA PRO A 346 11.26 -63.62 37.22
C PRO A 346 11.35 -62.32 38.04
N MET A 347 10.22 -61.61 38.15
CA MET A 347 10.09 -60.40 38.95
C MET A 347 9.94 -60.73 40.44
N GLU A 348 10.83 -60.22 41.28
CA GLU A 348 10.60 -60.07 42.72
C GLU A 348 9.89 -58.73 43.00
N PRO A 349 8.91 -58.68 43.93
CA PRO A 349 8.17 -57.46 44.21
C PRO A 349 8.75 -56.66 45.39
N GLN A 350 8.40 -55.37 45.37
CA GLN A 350 8.25 -54.41 46.49
C GLN A 350 9.29 -53.28 46.58
N PRO A 351 8.98 -52.18 47.30
CA PRO A 351 7.67 -51.66 47.75
C PRO A 351 7.42 -50.21 47.29
N GLN A 352 6.14 -49.80 47.30
CA GLN A 352 5.75 -48.40 47.17
C GLN A 352 5.85 -47.68 48.52
N ALA A 353 6.42 -46.47 48.50
CA ALA A 353 6.20 -45.41 49.49
C ALA A 353 5.78 -44.15 48.73
#